data_AF-A0AAW2TSP2-F1
#
_entry.id   AF-A0AAW2TSP2-F1
#
_cell.length_a   1.000
_cell.length_b   1.000
_cell.length_c   1.000
_cell.angle_alpha   90.00
_cell.angle_beta   90.00
_cell.angle_gamma   90.00
#
_symmetry.space_group_name_H-M   'P 1'
#
loop_
_entity.id
_entity.type
_entity.pdbx_description
1 polymer ?
#
loop_
_entity_poly.entity_id
_entity_poly.type
_entity_poly.pdbx_seq_one_letter_code
_entity_poly.pdbx_strand_id
1 'polypeptide(L)'
;MEKPSRVEAVSAFIWRHFIKAARSKDKLNGEERVFAAAHAVDIRPRASPPLPHQFFGNAVAQAMAMTTTAETEPDYYELAIKLRDGIKKIDADYVTRLEDGESFLKYRANNEENDPAFKDGRKTLEICGFTSWCRLPAYNVDYGWGKPVSVSTIALPYNNLIIFLGTKSGDGIEAWVQMLEEDMAIIEHSYHLLNKLDSTVKSQDG
;
A
#
# COMPACT_ATOMS: atom_id res chain seq x y z
N MET A 1 22.43 0.05 1.72
CA MET A 1 21.03 -0.41 1.64
C MET A 1 20.14 0.82 1.41
N GLU A 2 19.18 0.75 0.49
CA GLU A 2 18.42 1.93 0.02
C GLU A 2 17.22 2.25 0.91
N LYS A 3 17.07 3.52 1.32
CA LYS A 3 16.00 3.98 2.21
C LYS A 3 14.60 3.76 1.58
N PRO A 4 13.56 3.39 2.35
CA PRO A 4 12.18 3.36 1.88
C PRO A 4 11.73 4.70 1.30
N SER A 5 10.95 4.67 0.21
CA SER A 5 10.19 5.83 -0.22
C SER A 5 9.13 6.19 0.83
N ARG A 6 8.62 7.42 0.82
CA ARG A 6 7.55 7.83 1.76
C ARG A 6 6.31 6.93 1.66
N VAL A 7 5.95 6.52 0.44
CA VAL A 7 4.82 5.61 0.21
C VAL A 7 5.12 4.24 0.83
N GLU A 8 6.30 3.66 0.58
CA GLU A 8 6.70 2.38 1.18
C GLU A 8 6.70 2.45 2.72
N ALA A 9 7.21 3.53 3.30
CA ALA A 9 7.29 3.72 4.75
C ALA A 9 5.90 3.84 5.39
N VAL A 10 5.02 4.69 4.84
CA VAL A 10 3.66 4.88 5.37
C VAL A 10 2.81 3.63 5.15
N SER A 11 2.93 2.97 4.00
CA SER A 11 2.29 1.67 3.74
C SER A 11 2.72 0.61 4.75
N ALA A 12 4.03 0.47 5.00
CA ALA A 12 4.55 -0.48 5.97
C ALA A 12 4.01 -0.19 7.38
N PHE A 13 3.94 1.09 7.75
CA PHE A 13 3.36 1.51 9.03
C PHE A 13 1.90 1.05 9.15
N ILE A 14 1.04 1.38 8.17
CA ILE A 14 -0.38 1.03 8.22
C ILE A 14 -0.57 -0.48 8.13
N TRP A 15 0.14 -1.16 7.23
CA TRP A 15 0.03 -2.60 7.04
C TRP A 15 0.41 -3.38 8.30
N ARG A 16 1.44 -2.96 9.03
CA ARG A 16 1.79 -3.56 10.33
C ARG A 16 0.64 -3.47 11.34
N HIS A 17 -0.01 -2.32 11.43
CA HIS A 17 -1.13 -2.12 12.36
C HIS A 17 -2.39 -2.84 11.93
N PHE A 18 -2.64 -2.94 10.63
CA PHE A 18 -3.67 -3.80 10.08
C PHE A 18 -3.46 -5.26 10.50
N ILE A 19 -2.23 -5.78 10.35
CA ILE A 19 -1.86 -7.13 10.81
C ILE A 19 -2.08 -7.27 12.32
N LYS A 20 -1.65 -6.29 13.11
CA LYS A 20 -1.82 -6.27 14.57
C LYS A 20 -3.30 -6.30 14.97
N ALA A 21 -4.13 -5.51 14.28
CA ALA A 21 -5.56 -5.43 14.52
C ALA A 21 -6.25 -6.76 14.26
N ALA A 22 -6.01 -7.36 13.09
CA ALA A 22 -6.52 -8.68 12.75
C ALA A 22 -6.08 -9.76 13.76
N ARG A 23 -4.80 -9.79 14.15
CA ARG A 23 -4.28 -10.72 15.17
C ARG A 23 -4.94 -10.54 16.55
N SER A 24 -5.33 -9.31 16.91
CA SER A 24 -5.94 -9.03 18.22
C SER A 24 -7.33 -9.64 18.39
N LYS A 25 -8.07 -9.78 17.29
CA LYS A 25 -9.40 -10.40 17.24
C LYS A 25 -9.36 -11.93 17.34
N ASP A 26 -8.17 -12.51 17.14
CA ASP A 26 -8.02 -13.89 16.70
C ASP A 26 -7.41 -14.83 17.74
N LYS A 27 -7.39 -14.41 19.02
CA LYS A 27 -6.98 -15.28 20.14
C LYS A 27 -7.86 -16.53 20.32
N LEU A 28 -8.82 -16.79 19.43
CA LEU A 28 -9.90 -17.76 19.64
C LEU A 28 -9.83 -19.03 18.76
N ASN A 29 -9.23 -19.03 17.55
CA ASN A 29 -9.47 -20.15 16.61
C ASN A 29 -8.24 -20.85 15.97
N GLY A 30 -7.00 -20.38 16.18
CA GLY A 30 -5.80 -21.10 15.73
C GLY A 30 -5.64 -21.28 14.22
N GLU A 31 -6.34 -20.48 13.41
CA GLU A 31 -6.27 -20.51 11.95
C GLU A 31 -5.06 -19.72 11.45
N GLU A 32 -4.25 -20.30 10.56
CA GLU A 32 -3.13 -19.55 9.95
C GLU A 32 -3.69 -18.49 8.99
N ARG A 33 -3.19 -17.25 9.09
CA ARG A 33 -3.59 -16.16 8.16
C ARG A 33 -2.45 -15.73 7.26
N VAL A 34 -2.82 -15.37 6.04
CA VAL A 34 -1.95 -14.66 5.10
C VAL A 34 -2.42 -13.22 5.05
N PHE A 35 -1.51 -12.29 5.31
CA PHE A 35 -1.75 -10.88 5.17
C PHE A 35 -1.12 -10.40 3.87
N ALA A 36 -1.91 -9.71 3.06
CA ALA A 36 -1.45 -9.12 1.82
C ALA A 36 -1.58 -7.60 1.84
N ALA A 37 -0.55 -6.90 1.37
CA ALA A 37 -0.66 -5.52 0.96
C ALA A 37 -0.76 -5.45 -0.57
N ALA A 38 -1.86 -4.89 -1.06
CA ALA A 38 -2.16 -4.75 -2.48
C ALA A 38 -1.96 -3.30 -2.92
N HIS A 39 -0.95 -3.02 -3.73
CA HIS A 39 -0.65 -1.68 -4.24
C HIS A 39 -1.09 -1.52 -5.69
N ALA A 40 -1.89 -0.48 -5.97
CA ALA A 40 -2.10 0.00 -7.32
C ALA A 40 -0.81 0.65 -7.86
N VAL A 41 -0.32 0.14 -8.99
CA VAL A 41 0.92 0.59 -9.63
C VAL A 41 0.61 1.12 -11.03
N ASP A 42 1.06 2.35 -11.30
CA ASP A 42 1.03 2.93 -12.65
C ASP A 42 1.99 2.15 -13.57
N ILE A 43 1.42 1.50 -14.59
CA ILE A 43 2.17 0.72 -15.57
C ILE A 43 2.53 1.52 -16.83
N ARG A 44 2.03 2.75 -17.00
CA ARG A 44 2.37 3.61 -18.14
C ARG A 44 3.88 3.76 -18.36
N PRO A 45 4.69 4.11 -17.33
CA PRO A 45 6.13 4.25 -17.51
C PRO A 45 6.87 2.90 -17.66
N ARG A 46 6.15 1.78 -17.49
CA ARG A 46 6.73 0.42 -17.47
C ARG A 46 6.43 -0.36 -18.76
N ALA A 47 5.52 0.12 -19.60
CA ALA A 47 5.30 -0.43 -20.93
C ALA A 47 6.52 -0.24 -21.84
N SER A 48 6.62 -1.04 -22.89
CA SER A 48 7.70 -0.97 -23.88
C SER A 48 7.13 -0.91 -25.31
N PRO A 49 7.03 0.29 -25.91
CA PRO A 49 7.46 1.59 -25.39
C PRO A 49 6.57 2.13 -24.26
N PRO A 50 7.06 3.05 -23.42
CA PRO A 50 6.24 3.66 -22.37
C PRO A 50 4.99 4.33 -22.93
N LEU A 51 3.86 4.18 -22.25
CA LEU A 51 2.62 4.85 -22.64
C LEU A 51 2.77 6.37 -22.45
N PRO A 52 2.17 7.19 -23.34
CA PRO A 52 2.20 8.64 -23.20
C PRO A 52 1.63 9.09 -21.84
N HIS A 53 2.19 10.16 -21.27
CA HIS A 53 1.65 10.74 -20.04
C HIS A 53 0.18 11.20 -20.21
N GLN A 54 -0.22 11.58 -21.42
CA GLN A 54 -1.59 11.97 -21.77
C GLN A 54 -2.51 10.77 -22.04
N PHE A 55 -2.05 9.54 -21.86
CA PHE A 55 -2.88 8.35 -22.03
C PHE A 55 -4.11 8.42 -21.12
N PHE A 56 -5.28 8.56 -21.74
CA PHE A 56 -6.57 8.62 -21.06
C PHE A 56 -7.18 7.21 -21.02
N GLY A 57 -7.19 6.61 -19.83
CA GLY A 57 -7.67 5.25 -19.62
C GLY A 57 -7.05 4.60 -18.38
N ASN A 58 -7.47 3.39 -18.07
CA ASN A 58 -6.88 2.60 -16.97
C ASN A 58 -5.62 1.89 -17.45
N ALA A 59 -4.48 2.25 -16.85
CA ALA A 59 -3.21 1.56 -17.02
C ALA A 59 -2.61 1.38 -15.62
N VAL A 60 -3.15 0.41 -14.89
CA VAL A 60 -2.79 0.09 -13.51
C VAL A 60 -2.68 -1.42 -13.36
N ALA A 61 -1.64 -1.89 -12.67
CA ALA A 61 -1.53 -3.27 -12.21
C ALA A 61 -1.51 -3.32 -10.68
N GLN A 62 -1.90 -4.47 -10.13
CA GLN A 62 -1.89 -4.68 -8.68
C GLN A 62 -0.62 -5.43 -8.28
N ALA A 63 0.26 -4.75 -7.54
CA ALA A 63 1.39 -5.37 -6.88
C ALA A 63 0.96 -5.98 -5.54
N MET A 64 1.46 -7.16 -5.21
CA MET A 64 1.15 -7.85 -3.96
C MET A 64 2.43 -8.08 -3.16
N ALA A 65 2.38 -7.74 -1.87
CA ALA A 65 3.35 -8.16 -0.87
C ALA A 65 2.63 -9.00 0.18
N MET A 66 3.23 -10.12 0.60
CA MET A 66 2.58 -11.06 1.52
C MET A 66 3.46 -11.40 2.73
N THR A 67 2.80 -11.66 3.85
CA THR A 67 3.39 -12.18 5.08
C THR A 67 2.39 -13.07 5.81
N THR A 68 2.87 -14.03 6.58
CA THR A 68 2.03 -14.95 7.34
C THR A 68 1.99 -14.57 8.82
N THR A 69 1.14 -15.24 9.59
CA THR A 69 1.20 -15.28 11.05
C THR A 69 2.50 -15.94 11.53
N ALA A 70 3.63 -15.23 11.46
CA ALA A 70 4.79 -15.56 12.28
C ALA A 70 4.46 -15.28 13.76
N GLU A 71 5.07 -16.02 14.69
CA GLU A 71 4.91 -15.84 16.15
C GLU A 71 5.23 -14.41 16.60
N THR A 72 6.07 -13.69 15.84
CA THR A 72 6.49 -12.33 16.12
C THR A 72 5.78 -11.30 15.24
N GLU A 73 5.66 -10.08 15.76
CA GLU A 73 5.16 -8.93 14.99
C GLU A 73 6.22 -8.53 13.95
N PRO A 74 5.86 -8.35 12.67
CA PRO A 74 6.83 -8.02 11.64
C PRO A 74 7.45 -6.63 11.85
N ASP A 75 8.72 -6.50 11.50
CA ASP A 75 9.44 -5.24 11.55
C ASP A 75 9.01 -4.29 10.41
N TYR A 76 8.97 -2.97 10.68
CA TYR A 76 8.55 -1.98 9.68
C TYR A 76 9.44 -1.99 8.43
N TYR A 77 10.75 -2.17 8.61
CA TYR A 77 11.70 -2.17 7.52
C TYR A 77 11.59 -3.44 6.68
N GLU A 78 11.35 -4.59 7.32
CA GLU A 78 11.04 -5.85 6.61
C GLU A 78 9.79 -5.72 5.74
N LEU A 79 8.70 -5.15 6.28
CA LEU A 79 7.48 -4.91 5.53
C LEU A 79 7.71 -3.94 4.36
N ALA A 80 8.50 -2.89 4.57
CA ALA A 80 8.85 -1.94 3.50
C ALA A 80 9.65 -2.61 2.37
N ILE A 81 10.56 -3.54 2.69
CA ILE A 81 11.26 -4.35 1.68
C ILE A 81 10.27 -5.23 0.91
N LYS A 82 9.38 -5.96 1.61
CA LYS A 82 8.37 -6.81 0.96
C LYS A 82 7.49 -5.99 0.00
N LEU A 83 7.06 -4.81 0.41
CA LEU A 83 6.29 -3.87 -0.42
C LEU A 83 7.07 -3.46 -1.67
N ARG A 84 8.34 -3.06 -1.48
CA ARG A 84 9.24 -2.69 -2.58
C ARG A 84 9.39 -3.83 -3.59
N ASP A 85 9.67 -5.03 -3.11
CA ASP A 85 9.89 -6.20 -3.96
C ASP A 85 8.61 -6.57 -4.72
N GLY A 86 7.46 -6.53 -4.05
CA GLY A 86 6.16 -6.70 -4.69
C GLY A 86 5.91 -5.68 -5.81
N ILE A 87 6.22 -4.40 -5.57
CA ILE A 87 6.10 -3.32 -6.57
C ILE A 87 7.10 -3.50 -7.72
N LYS A 88 8.32 -3.96 -7.45
CA LYS A 88 9.37 -4.18 -8.46
C LYS A 88 9.02 -5.33 -9.41
N LYS A 89 8.26 -6.34 -8.96
CA LYS A 89 7.77 -7.43 -9.83
C LYS A 89 6.87 -6.96 -10.97
N ILE A 90 6.27 -5.77 -10.86
CA ILE A 90 5.49 -5.16 -11.96
C ILE A 90 6.46 -4.48 -12.93
N ASP A 91 7.37 -5.21 -13.53
CA ASP A 91 8.37 -4.67 -14.47
C ASP A 91 7.87 -4.64 -15.92
N ALA A 92 8.74 -4.28 -16.87
CA ALA A 92 8.39 -4.24 -18.28
C ALA A 92 7.99 -5.61 -18.84
N ASP A 93 8.59 -6.69 -18.34
CA ASP A 93 8.25 -8.04 -18.75
C ASP A 93 6.86 -8.43 -18.21
N TYR A 94 6.51 -8.00 -16.99
CA TYR A 94 5.16 -8.15 -16.46
C TYR A 94 4.13 -7.44 -17.33
N VAL A 95 4.41 -6.19 -17.74
CA VAL A 95 3.50 -5.43 -18.62
C VAL A 95 3.37 -6.10 -19.99
N THR A 96 4.48 -6.57 -20.57
CA THR A 96 4.48 -7.30 -21.85
C THR A 96 3.62 -8.57 -21.76
N ARG A 97 3.75 -9.33 -20.66
CA ARG A 97 2.89 -10.51 -20.42
C ARG A 97 1.42 -10.11 -20.29
N LEU A 98 1.14 -9.03 -19.56
CA LEU A 98 -0.21 -8.51 -19.34
C LEU A 98 -0.90 -8.15 -20.67
N GLU A 99 -0.16 -7.58 -21.62
CA GLU A 99 -0.66 -7.23 -22.96
C GLU A 99 -1.01 -8.46 -23.81
N ASP A 100 -0.22 -9.54 -23.70
CA ASP A 100 -0.46 -10.81 -24.42
C ASP A 100 -1.67 -11.59 -23.87
N GLY A 101 -2.06 -11.36 -22.61
CA GLY A 101 -3.23 -11.95 -21.98
C GLY A 101 -3.09 -13.45 -21.67
N GLU A 102 -2.81 -14.29 -22.67
CA GLU A 102 -2.61 -15.74 -22.48
C GLU A 102 -1.36 -16.01 -21.65
N SER A 103 -0.23 -15.35 -21.98
CA SER A 103 1.00 -15.43 -21.19
C SER A 103 0.78 -14.92 -19.76
N PHE A 104 -0.05 -13.90 -19.58
CA PHE A 104 -0.41 -13.39 -18.25
C PHE A 104 -1.20 -14.42 -17.43
N LEU A 105 -2.23 -15.03 -18.02
CA LEU A 105 -3.03 -16.05 -17.35
C LEU A 105 -2.18 -17.26 -16.95
N LYS A 106 -1.29 -17.73 -17.84
CA LYS A 106 -0.33 -18.80 -17.51
C LYS A 106 0.64 -18.40 -16.41
N TYR A 107 1.16 -17.17 -16.46
CA TYR A 107 2.03 -16.64 -15.41
C TYR A 107 1.31 -16.60 -14.06
N ARG A 108 0.06 -16.12 -14.00
CA ARG A 108 -0.73 -16.06 -12.76
C ARG A 108 -1.03 -17.46 -12.21
N ALA A 109 -1.48 -18.38 -13.04
CA ALA A 109 -1.72 -19.77 -12.62
C ALA A 109 -0.44 -20.40 -12.05
N ASN A 110 0.70 -20.16 -12.69
CA ASN A 110 1.96 -20.75 -12.24
C ASN A 110 2.57 -20.09 -10.98
N ASN A 111 2.33 -18.81 -10.73
CA ASN A 111 3.00 -18.05 -9.66
C ASN A 111 2.09 -17.68 -8.49
N GLU A 112 0.81 -17.38 -8.74
CA GLU A 112 -0.13 -16.94 -7.69
C GLU A 112 -0.96 -18.10 -7.15
N GLU A 113 -1.48 -18.97 -8.02
CA GLU A 113 -2.26 -20.16 -7.57
C GLU A 113 -1.37 -21.23 -6.92
N ASN A 114 -0.08 -21.26 -7.28
CA ASN A 114 0.92 -22.15 -6.69
C ASN A 114 1.74 -21.49 -5.58
N ASP A 115 1.37 -20.30 -5.09
CA ASP A 115 2.12 -19.67 -4.00
C ASP A 115 2.08 -20.59 -2.76
N PRO A 116 3.24 -20.96 -2.18
CA PRO A 116 3.30 -21.77 -0.97
C PRO A 116 2.41 -21.24 0.17
N ALA A 117 2.13 -19.94 0.21
CA ALA A 117 1.24 -19.31 1.16
C ALA A 117 -0.21 -19.82 1.07
N PHE A 118 -0.65 -20.43 -0.04
CA PHE A 118 -2.03 -20.92 -0.22
C PHE A 118 -2.13 -22.45 -0.43
N LYS A 119 -1.01 -23.18 -0.47
CA LYS A 119 -0.98 -24.62 -0.78
C LYS A 119 -1.70 -25.53 0.23
N ASP A 120 -1.88 -25.09 1.48
CA ASP A 120 -2.46 -25.91 2.56
C ASP A 120 -3.97 -25.69 2.77
N GLY A 121 -4.63 -24.92 1.89
CA GLY A 121 -6.10 -24.84 1.81
C GLY A 121 -6.85 -24.30 3.04
N ARG A 122 -6.16 -23.95 4.13
CA ARG A 122 -6.75 -23.49 5.42
C ARG A 122 -6.20 -22.14 5.86
N LYS A 123 -6.02 -21.22 4.92
CA LYS A 123 -5.49 -19.89 5.21
C LYS A 123 -6.49 -18.82 4.83
N THR A 124 -6.98 -18.09 5.83
CA THR A 124 -7.75 -16.87 5.59
C THR A 124 -6.83 -15.78 5.05
N LEU A 125 -7.23 -15.17 3.92
CA LEU A 125 -6.50 -14.08 3.28
C LEU A 125 -7.07 -12.73 3.71
N GLU A 126 -6.23 -11.92 4.33
CA GLU A 126 -6.54 -10.56 4.79
C GLU A 126 -5.83 -9.54 3.91
N ILE A 127 -6.59 -8.71 3.19
CA ILE A 127 -6.05 -7.76 2.21
C ILE A 127 -6.16 -6.33 2.73
N CYS A 128 -5.02 -5.63 2.71
CA CYS A 128 -4.91 -4.20 2.92
C CYS A 128 -4.57 -3.52 1.58
N GLY A 129 -5.51 -2.76 1.04
CA GLY A 129 -5.40 -2.10 -0.26
C GLY A 129 -4.79 -0.71 -0.17
N PHE A 130 -3.89 -0.37 -1.08
CA PHE A 130 -3.20 0.91 -1.14
C PHE A 130 -3.23 1.48 -2.56
N THR A 131 -3.59 2.75 -2.67
CA THR A 131 -3.43 3.52 -3.90
C THR A 131 -2.77 4.86 -3.59
N SER A 132 -1.87 5.30 -4.47
CA SER A 132 -1.12 6.55 -4.27
C SER A 132 -1.42 7.55 -5.36
N TRP A 133 -1.96 8.68 -4.96
CA TRP A 133 -2.19 9.86 -5.79
C TRP A 133 -1.11 10.93 -5.55
N CYS A 134 -0.04 10.61 -4.81
CA CYS A 134 1.03 11.53 -4.45
C CYS A 134 1.79 12.12 -5.65
N ARG A 135 1.76 11.46 -6.81
CA ARG A 135 2.39 11.93 -8.04
C ARG A 135 1.43 12.64 -8.99
N LEU A 136 0.13 12.69 -8.66
CA LEU A 136 -0.82 13.45 -9.45
C LEU A 136 -0.61 14.95 -9.20
N PRO A 137 -0.67 15.80 -10.25
CA PRO A 137 -0.39 17.23 -10.13
C PRO A 137 -1.58 18.01 -9.52
N ALA A 138 -2.33 17.43 -8.58
CA ALA A 138 -3.59 17.99 -8.09
C ALA A 138 -3.44 19.41 -7.53
N TYR A 139 -2.40 19.67 -6.73
CA TYR A 139 -2.09 21.01 -6.20
C TYR A 139 -1.48 21.98 -7.23
N ASN A 140 -1.16 21.52 -8.45
CA ASN A 140 -0.60 22.34 -9.52
C ASN A 140 -1.63 22.79 -10.56
N VAL A 141 -2.88 22.32 -10.45
CA VAL A 141 -3.96 22.72 -11.36
C VAL A 141 -4.35 24.18 -11.10
N ASP A 142 -4.40 25.00 -12.14
CA ASP A 142 -4.86 26.39 -12.07
C ASP A 142 -5.77 26.67 -13.28
N TYR A 143 -7.03 27.04 -13.00
CA TYR A 143 -8.03 27.36 -14.01
C TYR A 143 -8.13 28.87 -14.33
N GLY A 144 -7.19 29.68 -13.82
CA GLY A 144 -7.16 31.13 -13.98
C GLY A 144 -7.48 31.93 -12.69
N TRP A 145 -7.67 31.23 -11.56
CA TRP A 145 -8.13 31.81 -10.29
C TRP A 145 -7.20 31.44 -9.13
N GLY A 146 -6.06 30.82 -9.44
CA GLY A 146 -5.11 30.31 -8.47
C GLY A 146 -5.22 28.80 -8.24
N LYS A 147 -4.22 28.28 -7.54
CA LYS A 147 -4.07 26.85 -7.22
C LYS A 147 -4.93 26.42 -6.02
N PRO A 148 -5.29 25.13 -5.92
CA PRO A 148 -6.03 24.60 -4.78
C PRO A 148 -5.38 24.90 -3.43
N VAL A 149 -6.23 25.25 -2.45
CA VAL A 149 -5.83 25.36 -1.04
C VAL A 149 -5.73 23.98 -0.41
N SER A 150 -6.65 23.08 -0.74
CA SER A 150 -6.72 21.69 -0.28
C SER A 150 -7.18 20.76 -1.41
N VAL A 151 -6.77 19.50 -1.35
CA VAL A 151 -7.19 18.40 -2.22
C VAL A 151 -7.56 17.23 -1.33
N SER A 152 -8.75 16.66 -1.50
CA SER A 152 -9.27 15.57 -0.70
C SER A 152 -10.01 14.54 -1.57
N THR A 153 -10.35 13.41 -0.96
CA THR A 153 -11.23 12.38 -1.56
C THR A 153 -12.45 12.15 -0.67
N ILE A 154 -13.40 11.36 -1.16
CA ILE A 154 -14.54 10.88 -0.37
C ILE A 154 -14.26 9.48 0.20
N ALA A 155 -15.02 9.09 1.22
CA ALA A 155 -15.06 7.71 1.69
C ALA A 155 -15.54 6.79 0.55
N LEU A 156 -14.80 5.72 0.30
CA LEU A 156 -15.17 4.71 -0.68
C LEU A 156 -15.77 3.49 0.04
N PRO A 157 -16.72 2.75 -0.58
CA PRO A 157 -17.39 1.63 0.05
C PRO A 157 -16.53 0.35 0.03
N TYR A 158 -15.25 0.48 0.37
CA TYR A 158 -14.28 -0.62 0.44
C TYR A 158 -13.66 -0.68 1.82
N ASN A 159 -13.73 -1.85 2.45
CA ASN A 159 -13.01 -2.08 3.70
C ASN A 159 -11.50 -2.19 3.41
N ASN A 160 -10.69 -1.70 4.33
CA ASN A 160 -9.23 -1.80 4.33
C ASN A 160 -8.57 -1.16 3.11
N LEU A 161 -9.11 -0.03 2.64
CA LEU A 161 -8.55 0.74 1.52
C LEU A 161 -7.91 2.03 2.02
N ILE A 162 -6.68 2.28 1.58
CA ILE A 162 -5.90 3.47 1.90
C ILE A 162 -5.59 4.24 0.62
N ILE A 163 -5.89 5.53 0.63
CA ILE A 163 -5.55 6.47 -0.44
C ILE A 163 -4.50 7.45 0.08
N PHE A 164 -3.35 7.51 -0.57
CA PHE A 164 -2.31 8.48 -0.25
C PHE A 164 -2.40 9.71 -1.14
N LEU A 165 -2.48 10.88 -0.51
CA LEU A 165 -2.38 12.19 -1.14
C LEU A 165 -1.03 12.82 -0.79
N GLY A 166 -0.40 13.49 -1.75
CA GLY A 166 0.76 14.32 -1.47
C GLY A 166 0.31 15.60 -0.78
N THR A 167 1.04 16.05 0.24
CA THR A 167 0.78 17.35 0.87
C THR A 167 1.09 18.50 -0.09
N LYS A 168 0.49 19.68 0.13
CA LYS A 168 0.73 20.88 -0.68
C LYS A 168 2.20 21.31 -0.74
N SER A 169 2.94 21.13 0.36
CA SER A 169 4.38 21.39 0.46
C SER A 169 5.25 20.37 -0.28
N GLY A 170 4.70 19.19 -0.61
CA GLY A 170 5.39 18.12 -1.34
C GLY A 170 6.36 17.28 -0.50
N ASP A 171 6.51 17.58 0.79
CA ASP A 171 7.41 16.90 1.72
C ASP A 171 6.71 15.78 2.54
N GLY A 172 5.39 15.87 2.74
CA GLY A 172 4.58 14.88 3.48
C GLY A 172 3.56 14.11 2.65
N ILE A 173 2.93 13.12 3.29
CA ILE A 173 1.79 12.33 2.79
C ILE A 173 0.62 12.48 3.75
N GLU A 174 -0.58 12.66 3.18
CA GLU A 174 -1.85 12.50 3.87
C GLU A 174 -2.44 11.12 3.51
N ALA A 175 -2.77 10.32 4.52
CA ALA A 175 -3.31 8.98 4.34
C ALA A 175 -4.81 8.97 4.71
N TRP A 176 -5.65 8.73 3.72
CA TRP A 176 -7.09 8.53 3.90
C TRP A 176 -7.33 7.04 4.11
N VAL A 177 -7.61 6.65 5.35
CA VAL A 177 -7.73 5.25 5.78
C VAL A 177 -9.19 4.87 5.94
N GLN A 178 -9.66 3.91 5.16
CA GLN A 178 -10.99 3.32 5.28
C GLN A 178 -10.88 1.93 5.91
N MET A 179 -11.28 1.78 7.16
CA MET A 179 -11.24 0.54 7.94
C MET A 179 -12.43 0.45 8.89
N LEU A 180 -12.64 -0.71 9.49
CA LEU A 180 -13.58 -0.83 10.62
C LEU A 180 -13.07 0.02 11.80
N GLU A 181 -13.99 0.61 12.55
CA GLU A 181 -13.69 1.53 13.66
C GLU A 181 -12.75 0.89 14.70
N GLU A 182 -12.98 -0.39 15.03
CA GLU A 182 -12.14 -1.17 15.94
C GLU A 182 -10.69 -1.35 15.46
N ASP A 183 -10.48 -1.49 14.15
CA ASP A 183 -9.15 -1.63 13.56
C ASP A 183 -8.46 -0.27 13.45
N MET A 184 -9.23 0.78 13.12
CA MET A 184 -8.74 2.14 13.02
C MET A 184 -8.24 2.65 14.37
N ALA A 185 -8.91 2.31 15.47
CA ALA A 185 -8.50 2.70 16.82
C ALA A 185 -7.06 2.25 17.16
N ILE A 186 -6.62 1.11 16.62
CA ILE A 186 -5.25 0.60 16.82
C ILE A 186 -4.22 1.46 16.07
N ILE A 187 -4.58 1.92 14.86
CA ILE A 187 -3.73 2.82 14.05
C ILE A 187 -3.65 4.20 14.73
N GLU A 188 -4.78 4.76 15.15
CA GLU A 188 -4.86 6.07 15.80
C GLU A 188 -4.04 6.11 17.09
N HIS A 189 -4.19 5.08 17.93
CA HIS A 189 -3.43 4.97 19.17
C HIS A 189 -1.91 5.02 18.92
N SER A 190 -1.43 4.20 17.97
CA SER A 190 -0.01 4.17 17.61
C SER A 190 0.47 5.49 16.99
N TYR A 191 -0.35 6.12 16.15
CA TYR A 191 -0.03 7.41 15.55
C TYR A 191 0.13 8.52 16.62
N HIS A 192 -0.78 8.56 17.59
CA HIS A 192 -0.69 9.50 18.72
C HIS A 192 0.57 9.27 19.57
N LEU A 193 0.96 8.02 19.81
CA LEU A 193 2.18 7.70 20.54
C LEU A 193 3.43 8.19 19.80
N LEU A 194 3.51 7.98 18.48
CA LEU A 194 4.62 8.47 17.66
C LEU A 194 4.74 10.00 17.71
N ASN A 195 3.62 10.70 17.58
CA ASN A 195 3.61 12.17 17.63
C ASN A 195 4.05 12.72 18.98
N LYS A 196 3.68 12.06 20.09
CA LYS A 196 4.14 12.46 21.43
C LYS A 196 5.65 12.29 21.59
N LEU A 197 6.21 11.18 21.09
CA LEU A 197 7.65 10.95 21.14
C LEU A 197 8.42 11.99 20.32
N ASP A 198 7.95 12.33 19.11
CA ASP A 198 8.58 13.34 18.25
C ASP A 198 8.53 14.74 18.88
N SER A 199 7.42 15.10 19.54
CA SER A 199 7.31 16.35 20.29
C SER A 199 8.25 16.42 21.51
N THR A 200 8.55 15.28 22.12
CA THR A 200 9.45 15.20 23.29
C THR A 200 10.91 15.35 22.86
N VAL A 201 11.32 14.73 21.74
CA VAL A 201 12.67 14.87 21.17
C VAL A 201 12.94 16.32 20.77
N LYS A 202 11.98 16.98 20.09
CA LYS A 202 12.10 18.40 19.72
C LYS A 202 12.17 19.35 20.92
N SER A 203 11.68 18.96 22.09
CA SER A 203 11.75 19.77 23.31
C SER A 203 13.05 19.62 24.10
N GLN A 204 13.88 18.61 23.79
CA GLN A 204 15.18 18.39 24.44
C GLN A 204 16.36 19.01 23.70
N ASP A 205 16.17 19.37 22.42
CA ASP A 205 17.17 20.03 21.57
C ASP A 205 16.93 21.56 21.44
N GLY A 206 16.08 22.14 22.30
CA GLY A 206 15.71 23.56 22.32
C GLY A 206 16.30 24.35 23.48
#